data_AF-A0A2M7WAE4-F1
#
_entry.id   AF-A0A2M7WAE4-F1
#
_cell.length_a   1.000
_cell.length_b   1.000
_cell.length_c   1.000
_cell.angle_alpha   90.00
_cell.angle_beta   90.00
_cell.angle_gamma   90.00
#
_symmetry.space_group_name_H-M   'P 1'
#
loop_
_entity.id
_entity.type
_entity.pdbx_description
1 polymer ?
#
loop_
_entity_poly.entity_id
_entity_poly.type
_entity_poly.pdbx_seq_one_letter_code
_entity_poly.pdbx_strand_id
1 'polypeptide(L)'
;MIATASLDENAKSAWCRQHGVFPSELDKWRRSAVAALDDPAGAQPSPKQIREDRKRIKTLERELHRKDKALAETAALLVLAKKLSAIYGEGADA
;
A
#
# COMPACT_ATOMS: atom_id res chain seq x y z
N MET A 1 -3.17 26.95 4.91
CA MET A 1 -4.60 27.33 4.74
C MET A 1 -4.93 28.75 5.22
N ILE A 2 -3.98 29.51 5.72
CA ILE A 2 -4.20 30.90 6.18
C ILE A 2 -4.46 31.84 4.99
N ALA A 3 -3.77 31.62 3.87
CA ALA A 3 -3.85 32.48 2.68
C ALA A 3 -5.24 32.51 2.01
N THR A 4 -6.02 31.43 2.09
CA THR A 4 -7.36 31.34 1.49
C THR A 4 -8.50 31.53 2.50
N ALA A 5 -8.17 31.69 3.80
CA ALA A 5 -9.17 31.77 4.87
C ALA A 5 -9.96 33.08 4.86
N SER A 6 -9.33 34.18 4.44
CA SER A 6 -9.93 35.53 4.36
C SER A 6 -10.39 35.92 2.95
N LEU A 7 -10.17 35.05 1.95
CA LEU A 7 -10.55 35.33 0.57
C LEU A 7 -12.05 35.08 0.37
N ASP A 8 -12.67 35.89 -0.48
CA ASP A 8 -14.00 35.62 -1.01
C ASP A 8 -13.95 34.52 -2.07
N GLU A 9 -15.12 34.05 -2.51
CA GLU A 9 -15.21 32.86 -3.38
C GLU A 9 -14.56 33.07 -4.76
N ASN A 10 -14.57 34.32 -5.25
CA ASN A 10 -13.93 34.68 -6.50
C ASN A 10 -12.40 34.72 -6.37
N ALA A 11 -11.87 35.31 -5.29
CA ALA A 11 -10.44 35.34 -5.03
C ALA A 11 -9.89 33.95 -4.70
N LYS A 12 -10.65 33.08 -4.03
CA LYS A 12 -10.27 31.65 -3.86
C LYS A 12 -10.17 30.94 -5.21
N SER A 13 -11.12 31.17 -6.11
CA SER A 13 -11.12 30.56 -7.44
C SER A 13 -9.92 31.01 -8.28
N ALA A 14 -9.56 32.30 -8.20
CA ALA A 14 -8.35 32.83 -8.85
C ALA A 14 -7.07 32.25 -8.24
N TRP A 15 -6.99 32.18 -6.91
CA TRP A 15 -5.89 31.58 -6.17
C TRP A 15 -5.70 30.10 -6.53
N CYS A 16 -6.78 29.32 -6.58
CA CYS A 16 -6.81 27.93 -7.01
C CYS A 16 -6.19 27.75 -8.41
N ARG A 17 -6.56 28.59 -9.37
CA ARG A 17 -5.99 28.57 -10.72
C ARG A 17 -4.50 28.93 -10.74
N GLN A 18 -4.10 29.94 -9.97
CA GLN A 18 -2.70 30.37 -9.88
C GLN A 18 -1.80 29.29 -9.25
N HIS A 19 -2.33 28.53 -8.30
CA HIS A 19 -1.61 27.51 -7.55
C HIS A 19 -1.81 26.09 -8.09
N GLY A 20 -2.58 25.91 -9.16
CA GLY A 20 -2.82 24.60 -9.79
C GLY A 20 -3.62 23.63 -8.91
N VAL A 21 -4.49 24.14 -8.04
CA VAL A 21 -5.31 23.34 -7.11
C VAL A 21 -6.78 23.51 -7.47
N PHE A 22 -7.56 22.43 -7.46
CA PHE A 22 -9.01 22.55 -7.67
C PHE A 22 -9.72 23.05 -6.41
N PRO A 23 -10.76 23.90 -6.52
CA PRO A 23 -11.54 24.34 -5.36
C PRO A 23 -12.07 23.18 -4.51
N SER A 24 -12.45 22.07 -5.13
CA SER A 24 -12.90 20.85 -4.46
C SER A 24 -11.80 20.17 -3.62
N GLU A 25 -10.54 20.21 -4.07
CA GLU A 25 -9.39 19.68 -3.33
C GLU A 25 -9.06 20.58 -2.14
N LEU A 26 -9.14 21.90 -2.34
CA LEU A 26 -8.96 22.87 -1.27
C LEU A 26 -10.01 22.68 -0.16
N ASP A 27 -11.28 22.49 -0.52
CA ASP A 27 -12.35 22.19 0.43
C ASP A 27 -12.17 20.86 1.15
N LYS A 28 -11.71 19.83 0.43
CA LYS A 28 -11.39 18.53 1.01
C LYS A 28 -10.31 18.68 2.09
N TRP A 29 -9.22 19.38 1.78
CA TRP A 29 -8.15 19.63 2.75
C TRP A 29 -8.65 20.44 3.94
N ARG A 30 -9.57 21.38 3.72
CA ARG A 30 -10.17 22.19 4.80
C ARG A 30 -10.91 21.29 5.78
N ARG A 31 -11.80 20.46 5.26
CA ARG A 31 -12.61 19.54 6.06
C ARG A 31 -11.74 18.55 6.80
N SER A 32 -10.71 17.99 6.15
CA SER A 32 -9.77 17.09 6.81
C SER A 32 -8.97 17.78 7.91
N ALA A 33 -8.53 19.02 7.70
CA ALA A 33 -7.80 19.78 8.72
C ALA A 33 -8.69 20.11 9.93
N VAL A 34 -9.94 20.53 9.71
CA VAL A 34 -10.90 20.78 10.81
C VAL A 34 -11.22 19.49 11.56
N ALA A 35 -11.52 18.40 10.86
CA ALA A 35 -11.82 17.11 11.47
C ALA A 35 -10.66 16.57 12.33
N ALA A 36 -9.42 16.77 11.88
CA ALA A 36 -8.23 16.37 12.65
C ALA A 36 -7.99 17.21 13.91
N LEU A 37 -8.53 18.43 13.96
CA LEU A 37 -8.47 19.30 15.13
C LEU A 37 -9.60 18.99 16.13
N ASP A 38 -10.77 18.60 15.62
CA ASP A 38 -11.94 18.23 16.44
C ASP A 38 -11.77 16.85 17.11
N ASP A 39 -11.00 15.94 16.49
CA ASP A 39 -10.65 14.64 17.07
C ASP A 39 -9.13 14.37 16.97
N PRO A 40 -8.33 14.83 17.94
CA PRO A 40 -6.89 14.57 17.96
C PRO A 40 -6.56 13.07 18.18
N ALA A 41 -7.53 12.25 18.62
CA ALA A 41 -7.35 10.83 18.89
C ALA A 41 -7.77 9.93 17.71
N GLY A 42 -8.60 10.42 16.78
CA GLY A 42 -9.20 9.63 15.70
C GLY A 42 -8.27 9.29 14.54
N ALA A 43 -7.11 9.96 14.42
CA ALA A 43 -6.24 9.82 13.25
C ALA A 43 -4.96 8.99 13.50
N GLN A 44 -4.57 8.74 14.74
CA GLN A 44 -3.31 8.05 15.05
C GLN A 44 -3.57 6.69 15.69
N PRO A 45 -3.11 5.57 15.07
CA PRO A 45 -3.20 4.27 15.70
C PRO A 45 -2.44 4.30 17.03
N SER A 46 -3.04 3.71 18.07
CA SER A 46 -2.41 3.64 19.39
C SER A 46 -1.05 2.92 19.30
N PRO A 47 -0.10 3.22 20.21
CA PRO A 47 1.18 2.50 20.26
C PRO A 47 1.02 0.98 20.37
N LYS A 48 -0.09 0.50 20.94
CA LYS A 48 -0.43 -0.92 21.02
C LYS A 48 -0.79 -1.49 19.64
N GLN A 49 -1.65 -0.80 18.88
CA GLN A 49 -2.01 -1.19 17.52
C GLN A 49 -0.78 -1.23 16.61
N ILE A 50 0.08 -0.20 16.66
CA ILE A 50 1.33 -0.18 15.87
C ILE A 50 2.23 -1.39 16.18
N ARG A 51 2.33 -1.80 17.46
CA ARG A 51 3.10 -2.98 17.87
C ARG A 51 2.47 -4.29 17.39
N GLU A 52 1.16 -4.41 17.49
CA GLU A 52 0.41 -5.57 17.00
C GLU A 52 0.53 -5.73 15.48
N ASP A 53 0.38 -4.62 14.74
CA ASP A 53 0.55 -4.58 13.29
C ASP A 53 1.97 -4.95 12.88
N ARG A 54 3.01 -4.39 13.53
CA ARG A 54 4.40 -4.80 13.28
C ARG A 54 4.63 -6.29 13.52
N LYS A 55 4.04 -6.85 14.58
CA LYS A 55 4.15 -8.29 14.87
C LYS A 55 3.45 -9.09 13.77
N ARG A 56 2.28 -8.66 13.32
CA ARG A 56 1.51 -9.31 12.26
C ARG A 56 2.26 -9.28 10.93
N ILE A 57 2.78 -8.12 10.53
CA ILE A 57 3.61 -7.94 9.33
C ILE A 57 4.78 -8.92 9.37
N LYS A 58 5.57 -8.92 10.46
CA LYS A 58 6.73 -9.81 10.58
C LYS A 58 6.37 -11.30 10.52
N THR A 59 5.23 -11.69 11.05
CA THR A 59 4.75 -13.07 10.95
C THR A 59 4.37 -13.41 9.51
N LEU A 60 3.60 -12.54 8.85
CA LEU A 60 3.18 -12.74 7.47
C LEU A 60 4.38 -12.78 6.51
N GLU A 61 5.36 -11.90 6.67
CA GLU A 61 6.59 -11.90 5.87
C GLU A 61 7.37 -13.21 6.01
N ARG A 62 7.48 -13.76 7.22
CA ARG A 62 8.14 -15.06 7.44
C ARG A 62 7.37 -16.21 6.81
N GLU A 63 6.05 -16.21 6.94
CA GLU A 63 5.21 -17.24 6.32
C GLU A 63 5.29 -17.19 4.80
N LEU A 64 5.26 -15.98 4.23
CA LEU A 64 5.44 -15.75 2.80
C LEU A 64 6.79 -16.28 2.34
N HIS A 65 7.88 -15.90 3.01
CA HIS A 65 9.23 -16.35 2.64
C HIS A 65 9.40 -17.88 2.69
N ARG A 66 8.80 -18.55 3.70
CA ARG A 66 8.83 -20.02 3.77
C ARG A 66 8.06 -20.66 2.63
N LYS A 67 6.89 -20.12 2.28
CA LYS A 67 6.06 -20.61 1.17
C LYS A 67 6.77 -20.40 -0.17
N ASP A 68 7.37 -19.23 -0.38
CA ASP A 68 8.13 -18.94 -1.59
C ASP A 68 9.34 -19.86 -1.74
N LYS A 69 10.05 -20.18 -0.63
CA LYS A 69 11.15 -21.14 -0.66
C LYS A 69 10.67 -22.55 -1.05
N ALA A 70 9.61 -23.05 -0.43
CA ALA A 70 9.05 -24.35 -0.76
C ALA A 70 8.53 -24.41 -2.22
N LEU A 71 7.92 -23.31 -2.68
CA LEU A 71 7.48 -23.16 -4.06
C LEU A 71 8.67 -23.17 -5.03
N ALA A 72 9.75 -22.47 -4.72
CA ALA A 72 10.96 -22.44 -5.52
C ALA A 72 11.65 -23.81 -5.60
N GLU A 73 11.72 -24.54 -4.48
CA GLU A 73 12.24 -25.91 -4.44
C GLU A 73 11.39 -26.85 -5.33
N THR A 74 10.05 -26.75 -5.23
CA THR A 74 9.13 -27.53 -6.08
C THR A 74 9.32 -27.20 -7.56
N ALA A 75 9.42 -25.92 -7.91
CA ALA A 75 9.65 -25.48 -9.28
C ALA A 75 11.00 -26.00 -9.81
N ALA A 76 12.05 -25.97 -8.99
CA ALA A 76 13.37 -26.50 -9.36
C ALA A 76 13.33 -28.01 -9.63
N LEU A 77 12.62 -28.78 -8.79
CA LEU A 77 12.44 -30.22 -9.00
C LEU A 77 11.68 -30.52 -10.30
N LEU A 78 10.61 -29.78 -10.59
CA LEU A 78 9.85 -29.93 -11.84
C LEU A 78 10.70 -29.61 -13.08
N VAL A 79 11.50 -28.55 -13.02
CA VAL A 79 12.43 -28.19 -14.10
C VAL A 79 13.48 -29.29 -14.30
N LEU A 80 14.05 -29.83 -13.21
CA LEU A 80 15.03 -30.91 -13.29
C LEU A 80 14.42 -32.17 -13.90
N ALA A 81 13.23 -32.59 -13.45
CA ALA A 81 12.51 -33.74 -14.00
C ALA A 81 12.25 -33.58 -15.50
N LYS A 82 11.81 -32.40 -15.93
CA LYS A 82 11.61 -32.09 -17.36
C LYS A 82 12.90 -32.17 -18.16
N LYS A 83 14.01 -31.64 -17.64
CA LYS A 83 15.33 -31.72 -18.30
C LYS A 83 15.82 -33.15 -18.42
N LEU A 84 15.64 -33.96 -17.37
CA LEU A 84 16.02 -35.36 -17.36
C LEU A 84 15.25 -36.14 -18.45
N SER A 85 13.92 -35.97 -18.50
CA SER A 85 13.08 -36.57 -19.53
C SER A 85 13.51 -36.18 -20.95
N ALA A 86 13.93 -34.92 -21.17
CA ALA A 86 14.41 -34.47 -22.47
C ALA A 86 15.78 -35.07 -22.87
N ILE A 87 16.67 -35.34 -21.91
CA ILE A 87 18.01 -35.89 -22.18
C ILE A 87 17.96 -37.38 -22.50
N TYR A 88 17.13 -38.13 -21.78
CA TYR A 88 17.12 -39.59 -21.87
C TYR A 88 16.17 -40.17 -22.94
N GLY A 89 15.34 -39.34 -23.57
CA GLY A 89 14.47 -39.73 -24.69
C GLY A 89 13.31 -40.65 -24.29
N GLU A 90 12.16 -40.03 -23.97
CA GLU A 90 10.76 -40.54 -23.92
C GLU A 90 10.40 -41.72 -22.96
N GLY A 91 9.20 -41.66 -22.33
CA GLY A 91 8.53 -42.83 -21.75
C GLY A 91 8.59 -43.01 -20.23
N ALA A 92 7.55 -42.54 -19.54
CA ALA A 92 6.84 -43.38 -18.59
C ALA A 92 5.43 -43.58 -19.16
N ASP A 93 5.34 -44.29 -20.29
CA ASP A 93 4.14 -45.04 -20.61
C ASP A 93 4.16 -46.29 -19.72
N ALA A 94 3.67 -46.13 -18.49
CA ALA A 94 3.08 -47.15 -17.60
C ALA A 94 2.47 -46.44 -16.39
#